data_AF-A0A372QMR0-F1
#
_entry.id   AF-A0A372QMR0-F1
#
_cell.length_a   1.000
_cell.length_b   1.000
_cell.length_c   1.000
_cell.angle_alpha   90.00
_cell.angle_beta   90.00
_cell.angle_gamma   90.00
#
_symmetry.space_group_name_H-M   'P 1'
#
loop_
_entity.id
_entity.type
_entity.pdbx_description
1 polymer ?
#
loop_
_entity_poly.entity_id
_entity_poly.type
_entity_poly.pdbx_seq_one_letter_code
_entity_poly.pdbx_strand_id
1 'polypeptide(L)'
;MSLNCIKTSIILQPNKSNYSIKTSFSLSQGYTIFVHAYYPSTNYEPSNIIRLIEWSYNFINFQITKSAHNESFIDEVELHICVLCSDYKNLKIDNKNEEEYSLNLIEHILTKDNFNESLSTEIHEVDYFD
;
A
#
# COMPACT_ATOMS: atom_id res chain seq x y z
N MET A 1 -6.91 -1.99 -19.30
CA MET A 1 -6.52 -2.52 -17.97
C MET A 1 -5.00 -2.45 -17.89
N SER A 2 -4.46 -1.74 -16.91
CA SER A 2 -3.02 -1.74 -16.61
C SER A 2 -2.80 -2.14 -15.15
N LEU A 3 -1.65 -2.77 -14.89
CA LEU A 3 -1.25 -3.24 -13.58
C LEU A 3 0.15 -2.69 -13.31
N ASN A 4 0.29 -1.93 -12.23
CA ASN A 4 1.58 -1.43 -11.77
C ASN A 4 1.87 -2.00 -10.39
N CYS A 5 3.08 -2.54 -10.18
CA CYS A 5 3.48 -3.12 -8.90
C CYS A 5 4.60 -2.31 -8.25
N ILE A 6 4.51 -2.14 -6.95
CA ILE A 6 5.49 -1.47 -6.11
C ILE A 6 5.95 -2.48 -5.07
N LYS A 7 7.26 -2.61 -4.93
CA LYS A 7 7.91 -3.41 -3.89
C LYS A 7 8.71 -2.44 -3.02
N THR A 8 8.43 -2.42 -1.72
CA THR A 8 9.09 -1.49 -0.79
C THR A 8 9.23 -2.11 0.58
N SER A 9 10.30 -1.74 1.28
CA SER A 9 10.52 -2.12 2.68
C SER A 9 10.17 -0.95 3.59
N ILE A 10 9.53 -1.24 4.72
CA ILE A 10 9.22 -0.28 5.77
C ILE A 10 9.69 -0.80 7.13
N ILE A 11 10.13 0.14 7.96
CA ILE A 11 10.50 -0.14 9.34
C ILE A 11 9.30 0.22 10.23
N LEU A 12 8.68 -0.79 10.84
CA LEU A 12 7.60 -0.57 11.79
C LEU A 12 8.14 0.05 13.08
N GLN A 13 7.47 1.10 13.56
CA GLN A 13 7.86 1.81 14.78
C GLN A 13 6.71 1.77 15.79
N PRO A 14 6.97 1.60 17.10
CA PRO A 14 5.91 1.49 18.12
C PRO A 14 4.94 2.67 18.15
N ASN A 15 5.45 3.89 17.89
CA ASN A 15 4.68 5.13 18.00
C ASN A 15 4.22 5.67 16.64
N LYS A 16 4.37 4.90 15.56
CA LYS A 16 3.98 5.31 14.21
C LYS A 16 3.17 4.20 13.55
N SER A 17 1.96 4.54 13.13
CA SER A 17 1.09 3.61 12.41
C SER A 17 0.85 4.01 10.96
N ASN A 18 1.09 5.27 10.57
CA ASN A 18 0.84 5.75 9.21
C ASN A 18 2.13 5.79 8.39
N TYR A 19 2.06 5.25 7.18
CA TYR A 19 3.19 5.08 6.26
C TYR A 19 2.78 5.50 4.84
N SER A 20 3.39 6.60 4.37
CA SER A 20 3.21 7.10 3.01
C SER A 20 4.18 6.41 2.05
N ILE A 21 3.63 5.77 1.02
CA ILE A 21 4.38 5.10 -0.04
C ILE A 21 4.28 5.93 -1.32
N LYS A 22 5.44 6.37 -1.82
CA LYS A 22 5.52 7.10 -3.09
C LYS A 22 5.40 6.15 -4.27
N THR A 23 4.56 6.49 -5.23
CA THR A 23 4.41 5.76 -6.49
C THR A 23 5.27 6.40 -7.59
N SER A 24 5.77 5.60 -8.53
CA SER A 24 6.48 6.09 -9.73
C SER A 24 5.54 6.49 -10.87
N PHE A 25 4.24 6.35 -10.66
CA PHE A 25 3.17 6.59 -11.63
C PHE A 25 2.03 7.33 -10.96
N SER A 26 1.25 8.05 -11.76
CA SER A 26 0.10 8.78 -11.25
C SER A 26 -1.06 7.85 -10.88
N LEU A 27 -1.66 8.12 -9.73
CA LEU A 27 -2.89 7.48 -9.27
C LEU A 27 -4.10 8.27 -9.73
N SER A 28 -5.25 7.59 -9.81
CA SER A 28 -6.52 8.22 -10.16
C SER A 28 -7.66 7.53 -9.43
N GLN A 29 -8.75 8.27 -9.27
CA GLN A 29 -9.97 7.75 -8.67
C GLN A 29 -10.46 6.53 -9.45
N GLY A 30 -10.93 5.51 -8.73
CA GLY A 30 -11.42 4.25 -9.28
C GLY A 30 -10.36 3.16 -9.41
N TYR A 31 -9.08 3.46 -9.15
CA TYR A 31 -8.05 2.42 -9.13
C TYR A 31 -8.22 1.50 -7.93
N THR A 32 -7.95 0.21 -8.10
CA THR A 32 -7.99 -0.79 -7.03
C THR A 32 -6.58 -1.09 -6.55
N ILE A 33 -6.37 -1.03 -5.24
CA ILE A 33 -5.11 -1.34 -4.58
C ILE A 33 -5.20 -2.70 -3.91
N PHE A 34 -4.22 -3.54 -4.19
CA PHE A 34 -3.94 -4.79 -3.47
C PHE A 34 -2.63 -4.60 -2.73
N VAL A 35 -2.56 -4.99 -1.46
CA VAL A 35 -1.35 -4.83 -0.64
C VAL A 35 -1.10 -6.10 0.17
N HIS A 36 -0.01 -6.79 -0.12
CA HIS A 36 0.44 -7.94 0.65
C HIS A 36 1.72 -7.57 1.42
N ALA A 37 1.91 -8.19 2.58
CA ALA A 37 3.05 -7.95 3.44
C ALA A 37 3.69 -9.26 3.87
N TYR A 38 5.02 -9.27 4.04
CA TYR A 38 5.73 -10.38 4.67
C TYR A 38 6.99 -9.88 5.40
N TYR A 39 7.49 -10.69 6.33
CA TYR A 39 8.78 -10.48 6.97
C TYR A 39 9.92 -10.98 6.07
N PRO A 40 10.84 -10.12 5.58
CA PRO A 40 11.89 -10.55 4.65
C PRO A 40 12.81 -11.65 5.21
N SER A 41 13.00 -11.66 6.53
CA SER A 41 13.89 -12.62 7.21
C SER A 41 13.34 -14.04 7.26
N THR A 42 12.01 -14.21 7.24
CA THR A 42 11.36 -15.51 7.44
C THR A 42 10.37 -15.88 6.34
N ASN A 43 10.02 -14.93 5.47
CA ASN A 43 8.95 -15.02 4.47
C ASN A 43 7.57 -15.35 5.06
N TYR A 44 7.37 -15.18 6.36
CA TYR A 44 6.04 -15.30 6.97
C TYR A 44 5.24 -14.02 6.77
N GLU A 45 3.94 -14.17 6.48
CA GLU A 45 2.98 -13.08 6.48
C GLU A 45 2.79 -12.59 7.93
N PRO A 46 3.07 -11.31 8.23
CA PRO A 46 2.81 -10.77 9.55
C PRO A 46 1.31 -10.71 9.78
N SER A 47 0.88 -10.96 11.01
CA SER A 47 -0.50 -10.73 11.45
C SER A 47 -0.76 -9.22 11.68
N ASN A 48 -0.24 -8.37 10.81
CA ASN A 48 -0.46 -6.92 10.84
C ASN A 48 -1.80 -6.58 10.17
N ILE A 49 -2.48 -5.57 10.71
CA ILE A 49 -3.65 -5.00 10.05
C ILE A 49 -3.16 -3.85 9.15
N ILE A 50 -3.40 -3.98 7.85
CA ILE A 50 -3.07 -2.96 6.84
C ILE A 50 -4.37 -2.34 6.35
N ARG A 51 -4.45 -1.01 6.37
CA ARG A 51 -5.61 -0.24 5.92
C ARG A 51 -5.17 0.92 5.06
N LEU A 52 -5.77 1.09 3.88
CA LEU A 52 -5.68 2.35 3.14
C LEU A 52 -6.41 3.44 3.93
N ILE A 53 -5.70 4.54 4.25
CA ILE A 53 -6.30 5.72 4.89
C ILE A 53 -6.66 6.77 3.84
N GLU A 54 -5.69 7.12 3.00
CA GLU A 54 -5.83 8.19 2.01
C GLU A 54 -4.84 8.02 0.86
N TRP A 55 -5.06 8.73 -0.24
CA TRP A 55 -4.19 8.74 -1.42
C TRP A 55 -4.11 10.13 -2.05
N SER A 56 -3.06 10.35 -2.82
CA SER A 56 -2.88 11.53 -3.68
C SER A 56 -2.40 11.12 -5.06
N TYR A 57 -2.05 12.08 -5.92
CA TYR A 57 -1.59 11.76 -7.28
C TYR A 57 -0.39 10.81 -7.34
N ASN A 58 0.45 10.77 -6.31
CA ASN A 58 1.68 9.98 -6.30
C ASN A 58 2.01 9.35 -4.95
N PHE A 59 1.06 9.34 -4.00
CA PHE A 59 1.24 8.71 -2.70
C PHE A 59 0.04 7.85 -2.31
N ILE A 60 0.34 6.77 -1.59
CA ILE A 60 -0.64 5.92 -0.91
C ILE A 60 -0.27 5.92 0.57
N ASN A 61 -1.20 6.32 1.44
CA ASN A 61 -0.98 6.32 2.87
C ASN A 61 -1.67 5.11 3.52
N PHE A 62 -0.89 4.22 4.09
CA PHE A 62 -1.38 3.06 4.81
C PHE A 62 -1.26 3.25 6.31
N GLN A 63 -2.31 2.87 7.03
CA GLN A 63 -2.20 2.55 8.45
C GLN A 63 -1.82 1.09 8.60
N ILE A 64 -0.74 0.83 9.34
CA ILE A 64 -0.21 -0.50 9.62
C ILE A 64 -0.09 -0.63 11.13
N THR A 65 -0.89 -1.51 11.72
CA THR A 65 -0.84 -1.80 13.15
C THR A 65 -0.38 -3.24 13.39
N LYS A 66 0.57 -3.37 14.31
CA LYS A 66 1.10 -4.66 14.72
C LYS A 66 0.07 -5.39 15.58
N SER A 67 -0.13 -6.69 15.36
CA SER A 67 -0.89 -7.49 16.32
C SER A 67 -0.08 -7.70 17.59
N ALA A 68 -0.77 -7.78 18.72
CA ALA A 68 -0.16 -7.83 20.06
C ALA A 68 0.75 -9.04 20.33
N HIS A 69 0.89 -9.98 19.39
CA HIS A 69 1.61 -11.24 19.59
C HIS A 69 3.10 -11.22 19.21
N ASN A 70 3.61 -10.17 18.58
CA ASN A 70 5.01 -10.11 18.14
C ASN A 70 5.79 -9.10 19.00
N GLU A 71 6.68 -9.56 19.89
CA GLU A 71 7.39 -8.74 20.89
C GLU A 71 8.66 -8.01 20.37
N SER A 72 9.01 -8.15 19.09
CA SER A 72 10.17 -7.45 18.52
C SER A 72 9.96 -5.94 18.43
N PHE A 73 10.95 -5.18 18.92
CA PHE A 73 10.91 -3.72 19.07
C PHE A 73 10.95 -2.95 17.73
N ILE A 74 11.49 -3.56 16.68
CA ILE A 74 11.60 -3.00 15.33
C ILE A 74 11.48 -4.15 14.35
N ASP A 75 10.49 -4.06 13.47
CA ASP A 75 10.22 -5.07 12.45
C ASP A 75 10.35 -4.43 11.07
N GLU A 76 11.25 -4.96 10.26
CA GLU A 76 11.26 -4.68 8.83
C GLU A 76 10.17 -5.52 8.16
N VAL A 77 9.26 -4.85 7.47
CA VAL A 77 8.18 -5.49 6.70
C VAL A 77 8.30 -5.06 5.25
N GLU A 78 8.24 -6.05 4.37
CA GLU A 78 8.21 -5.81 2.94
C GLU A 78 6.77 -5.80 2.45
N LEU A 79 6.41 -4.73 1.74
CA LEU A 79 5.11 -4.51 1.13
C LEU A 79 5.18 -4.72 -0.38
N HIS A 80 4.25 -5.53 -0.88
CA HIS A 80 4.00 -5.75 -2.29
C HIS A 80 2.65 -5.14 -2.63
N ILE A 81 2.67 -4.02 -3.32
CA ILE A 81 1.48 -3.23 -3.63
C ILE A 81 1.22 -3.31 -5.13
N CYS A 82 0.05 -3.80 -5.51
CA CYS A 82 -0.39 -3.81 -6.90
C CYS A 82 -1.51 -2.78 -7.08
N VAL A 83 -1.37 -1.94 -8.09
CA VAL A 83 -2.35 -0.93 -8.47
C VAL A 83 -2.96 -1.34 -9.80
N LEU A 84 -4.24 -1.69 -9.76
CA LEU A 84 -5.02 -2.06 -10.93
C LEU A 84 -5.82 -0.85 -11.42
N CYS A 85 -5.52 -0.41 -12.64
CA CYS A 85 -6.32 0.55 -13.37
C CYS A 85 -7.23 -0.22 -14.33
N SER A 86 -8.51 -0.29 -14.00
CA SER A 86 -9.50 -1.01 -14.77
C SER A 86 -10.85 -0.35 -14.67
N ASP A 87 -11.49 -0.12 -15.82
CA ASP A 87 -12.91 0.26 -15.88
C ASP A 87 -13.84 -0.97 -15.70
N TYR A 88 -13.25 -2.17 -15.64
CA TYR A 88 -14.00 -3.40 -15.40
C TYR A 88 -14.27 -3.58 -13.91
N LYS A 89 -15.55 -3.75 -13.58
CA LYS A 89 -16.02 -4.01 -12.21
C LYS A 89 -15.58 -5.36 -11.64
N ASN A 90 -15.21 -6.30 -12.50
CA ASN A 90 -14.88 -7.67 -12.10
C ASN A 90 -13.51 -8.04 -12.67
N LEU A 91 -12.62 -8.54 -11.81
CA LEU A 91 -11.37 -9.16 -12.20
C LEU A 91 -11.58 -10.68 -12.21
N LYS A 92 -11.34 -11.33 -13.36
CA LYS A 92 -11.28 -12.79 -13.43
C LYS A 92 -9.84 -13.22 -13.21
N ILE A 93 -9.58 -13.89 -12.09
CA ILE A 93 -8.26 -14.49 -11.80
C ILE A 93 -8.24 -15.88 -12.42
N ASP A 94 -7.35 -16.10 -13.38
CA ASP A 94 -7.14 -17.43 -13.96
C ASP A 94 -6.20 -18.22 -13.05
N ASN A 95 -6.79 -19.04 -12.17
CA ASN A 95 -6.04 -19.92 -11.30
C ASN A 95 -5.91 -21.31 -11.93
N LYS A 96 -4.76 -21.55 -12.57
CA LYS A 96 -4.48 -22.82 -13.25
C LYS A 96 -4.43 -24.04 -12.31
N ASN A 97 -4.31 -23.82 -11.01
CA ASN A 97 -4.13 -24.89 -10.02
C ASN A 97 -5.37 -25.14 -9.16
N GLU A 98 -6.51 -24.47 -9.42
CA GLU A 98 -7.76 -24.57 -8.63
C GLU A 98 -7.64 -24.28 -7.12
N GLU A 99 -6.46 -23.89 -6.62
CA GLU A 99 -6.23 -23.52 -5.22
C GLU A 99 -6.91 -22.20 -4.84
N GLU A 100 -7.88 -22.26 -3.93
CA GLU A 100 -8.60 -21.08 -3.47
C GLU A 100 -7.71 -20.22 -2.55
N TYR A 101 -7.12 -19.15 -3.09
CA TYR A 101 -6.41 -18.16 -2.29
C TYR A 101 -7.42 -17.18 -1.68
N SER A 102 -7.39 -17.04 -0.35
CA SER A 102 -8.25 -16.08 0.35
C SER A 102 -7.83 -14.65 -0.03
N LEU A 103 -8.64 -13.98 -0.84
CA LEU A 103 -8.57 -12.54 -1.14
C LEU A 103 -8.97 -11.67 0.06
N ASN A 104 -8.77 -12.13 1.30
CA ASN A 104 -8.94 -11.30 2.50
C ASN A 104 -7.98 -10.08 2.51
N LEU A 105 -7.13 -9.95 1.49
CA LEU A 105 -6.43 -8.75 1.04
C LEU A 105 -7.44 -7.78 0.39
N ILE A 106 -8.15 -7.08 1.27
CA ILE A 106 -9.13 -6.02 1.03
C ILE A 106 -8.77 -5.19 -0.20
N GLU A 107 -9.57 -5.32 -1.24
CA GLU A 107 -9.56 -4.41 -2.38
C GLU A 107 -9.82 -2.99 -1.88
N HIS A 108 -8.79 -2.16 -1.87
CA HIS A 108 -8.95 -0.76 -1.50
C HIS A 108 -9.16 0.06 -2.78
N ILE A 109 -10.40 0.49 -3.01
CA ILE A 109 -10.72 1.38 -4.12
C ILE A 109 -10.33 2.81 -3.74
N LEU A 110 -9.57 3.46 -4.61
CA LEU A 110 -9.27 4.89 -4.50
C LEU A 110 -10.54 5.69 -4.80
N THR A 111 -11.13 6.32 -3.81
CA THR A 111 -12.35 7.12 -3.96
C THR A 111 -12.04 8.60 -3.78
N LYS A 112 -13.02 9.46 -4.07
CA LYS A 112 -12.86 10.89 -3.79
C LYS A 112 -12.81 11.18 -2.29
N ASP A 113 -13.49 10.36 -1.47
CA ASP A 113 -13.62 10.59 -0.03
C ASP A 113 -12.31 10.41 0.72
N ASN A 114 -11.41 9.57 0.20
CA ASN A 114 -10.07 9.36 0.75
C ASN A 114 -8.96 10.01 -0.08
N PHE A 115 -9.29 10.94 -0.99
CA PHE A 115 -8.30 11.72 -1.72
C PHE A 115 -7.82 12.91 -0.89
N ASN A 116 -6.51 13.05 -0.74
CA ASN A 116 -5.86 14.15 -0.03
C ASN A 116 -4.82 14.84 -0.91
N GLU A 117 -5.18 16.02 -1.44
CA GLU A 117 -4.31 16.82 -2.30
C GLU A 117 -3.05 17.32 -1.59
N SER A 118 -3.11 17.59 -0.28
CA SER A 118 -1.98 18.14 0.49
C SER A 118 -0.76 17.21 0.56
N LEU A 119 -0.97 15.89 0.40
CA LEU A 119 0.12 14.91 0.31
C LEU A 119 0.95 15.04 -0.98
N SER A 120 0.47 15.80 -1.98
CA SER A 120 1.16 15.99 -3.26
C SER A 120 2.31 17.00 -3.16
N THR A 121 2.47 17.67 -2.01
CA THR A 121 3.30 18.87 -1.86
C THR A 121 4.22 18.82 -0.63
N GLU A 122 5.15 17.86 -0.60
CA GLU A 122 6.41 18.00 0.15
C GLU A 122 7.58 17.97 -0.83
N ILE A 123 7.66 19.01 -1.68
CA ILE A 123 8.92 19.46 -2.24
C ILE A 123 9.12 20.84 -1.64
N HIS A 124 9.90 20.92 -0.56
CA HIS A 124 10.41 22.21 -0.12
C HIS A 124 11.14 22.84 -1.30
N GLU A 125 10.65 23.99 -1.74
CA GLU A 125 11.42 24.96 -2.51
C GLU A 125 12.75 25.15 -1.77
N VAL A 126 13.85 24.69 -2.38
CA VAL A 126 15.18 25.16 -1.97
C VAL A 126 15.36 26.45 -2.74
N ASP A 127 15.27 27.55 -2.00
CA ASP A 127 15.49 28.92 -2.44
C ASP A 127 16.73 29.02 -3.34
N TYR A 128 16.56 29.60 -4.53
CA TYR A 128 17.68 30.15 -5.29
C TYR A 128 18.14 31.42 -4.56
N PHE A 129 19.37 31.43 -4.05
CA PHE A 129 20.09 32.66 -3.79
C PHE A 129 21.11 32.88 -4.92
N ASP A 130 20.85 33.91 -5.73
CA ASP A 130 21.87 34.60 -6.54
C ASP A 130 22.82 35.42 -5.63
#